data_AF-A0A948FQM2-F1
#
_entry.id   AF-A0A948FQM2-F1
#
_cell.length_a   1.000
_cell.length_b   1.000
_cell.length_c   1.000
_cell.angle_alpha   90.00
_cell.angle_beta   90.00
_cell.angle_gamma   90.00
#
_symmetry.space_group_name_H-M   'P 1'
#
loop_
_entity.id
_entity.type
_entity.pdbx_description
1 polymer ?
#
loop_
_entity_poly.entity_id
_entity_poly.type
_entity_poly.pdbx_seq_one_letter_code
_entity_poly.pdbx_strand_id
1 'polypeptide(L)'
;IRAERRDAAAAVEALDWVPRTSRGYPESRQLRAEVLLGQGSSDLAVLDQAMRSIESASMDPATQGRYTVRILEQGLAIVQAGGGTKKAKIGSYDADEAGLRTGLERGYRLLARDAQALPERIELVNRANAVRVWSLT
;
A
#
# COMPACT_ATOMS: atom_id res chain seq x y z
N ILE A 1 22.73 2.37 -1.36
CA ILE A 1 21.90 2.76 -0.20
C ILE A 1 21.75 4.28 0.00
N ARG A 2 22.77 5.10 0.33
CA ARG A 2 22.54 6.55 0.56
C ARG A 2 22.22 7.37 -0.70
N ALA A 3 22.85 7.08 -1.83
CA ALA A 3 22.59 7.76 -3.10
C ALA A 3 21.15 7.49 -3.58
N GLU A 4 20.76 6.23 -3.67
CA GLU A 4 19.40 5.82 -4.09
C GLU A 4 18.29 6.42 -3.20
N ARG A 5 18.51 6.54 -1.88
CA ARG A 5 17.53 7.21 -0.99
C ARG A 5 17.42 8.70 -1.27
N ARG A 6 18.52 9.37 -1.65
CA ARG A 6 18.49 10.78 -2.06
C ARG A 6 17.75 10.94 -3.38
N ASP A 7 17.96 10.01 -4.32
CA ASP A 7 17.27 10.01 -5.61
C ASP A 7 15.76 9.77 -5.43
N ALA A 8 15.37 8.88 -4.52
CA ALA A 8 13.96 8.66 -4.18
C ALA A 8 13.30 9.90 -3.56
N ALA A 9 13.98 10.57 -2.62
CA ALA A 9 13.48 11.80 -2.02
C ALA A 9 13.31 12.93 -3.07
N ALA A 10 14.31 13.12 -3.93
CA ALA A 10 14.26 14.11 -5.01
C ALA A 10 13.15 13.78 -6.03
N ALA A 11 12.94 12.51 -6.35
CA ALA A 11 11.86 12.08 -7.23
C ALA A 11 10.47 12.35 -6.62
N VAL A 12 10.28 12.07 -5.32
CA VAL A 12 9.04 12.40 -4.62
C VAL A 12 8.77 13.91 -4.63
N GLU A 13 9.80 14.72 -4.35
CA GLU A 13 9.70 16.18 -4.40
C GLU A 13 9.31 16.67 -5.79
N ALA A 14 9.93 16.15 -6.85
CA ALA A 14 9.61 16.48 -8.24
C ALA A 14 8.12 16.18 -8.56
N LEU A 15 7.61 15.04 -8.10
CA LEU A 15 6.23 14.62 -8.34
C LEU A 15 5.22 15.46 -7.54
N ASP A 16 5.63 16.02 -6.40
CA ASP A 16 4.79 16.90 -5.58
C ASP A 16 4.49 18.25 -6.24
N TRP A 17 5.31 18.69 -7.20
CA TRP A 17 5.07 19.90 -8.01
C TRP A 17 3.90 19.77 -8.99
N VAL A 18 3.42 18.56 -9.27
CA VAL A 18 2.30 18.35 -10.20
C VAL A 18 0.99 18.77 -9.51
N PRO A 19 0.30 19.82 -9.98
CA PRO A 19 -0.93 20.31 -9.36
C PRO A 19 -2.10 19.35 -9.61
N ARG A 20 -3.07 19.33 -8.68
CA ARG A 20 -4.28 18.48 -8.78
C ARG A 20 -5.12 18.71 -10.05
N THR A 21 -5.01 19.89 -10.64
CA THR A 21 -5.72 20.27 -11.88
C THR A 21 -5.01 19.79 -13.15
N SER A 22 -3.78 19.27 -13.04
CA SER A 22 -3.04 18.72 -14.18
C SER A 22 -3.66 17.42 -14.68
N ARG A 23 -3.68 17.24 -16.01
CA ARG A 23 -4.11 15.97 -16.62
C ARG A 23 -3.23 14.80 -16.20
N GLY A 24 -1.95 15.03 -15.93
CA GLY A 24 -0.99 14.00 -15.50
C GLY A 24 -0.92 13.79 -13.98
N TYR A 25 -1.84 14.39 -13.22
CA TYR A 25 -1.84 14.25 -11.76
C TYR A 25 -2.03 12.80 -11.30
N PRO A 26 -2.97 12.00 -11.86
CA PRO A 26 -3.11 10.60 -11.47
C PRO A 26 -1.84 9.78 -11.66
N GLU A 27 -1.21 9.89 -12.83
CA GLU A 27 0.02 9.18 -13.18
C GLU A 27 1.18 9.62 -12.29
N SER A 28 1.30 10.92 -12.00
CA SER A 28 2.30 11.45 -11.07
C SER A 28 2.17 10.83 -9.67
N ARG A 29 0.94 10.70 -9.15
CA ARG A 29 0.71 10.11 -7.83
C ARG A 29 0.95 8.60 -7.79
N GLN A 30 0.69 7.90 -8.89
CA GLN A 30 1.06 6.49 -9.03
C GLN A 30 2.59 6.33 -9.01
N LEU A 31 3.32 7.13 -9.81
CA LEU A 31 4.78 7.14 -9.79
C LEU A 31 5.34 7.49 -8.40
N ARG A 32 4.70 8.42 -7.70
CA ARG A 32 5.09 8.81 -6.34
C ARG A 32 4.95 7.64 -5.38
N ALA A 33 3.84 6.89 -5.46
CA ALA A 33 3.64 5.69 -4.67
C ALA A 33 4.69 4.62 -4.99
N GLU A 34 5.02 4.40 -6.27
CA GLU A 34 6.08 3.45 -6.67
C GLU A 34 7.45 3.82 -6.11
N VAL A 35 7.83 5.11 -6.18
CA VAL A 35 9.09 5.59 -5.61
C VAL A 35 9.13 5.38 -4.10
N LEU A 36 8.03 5.69 -3.38
CA LEU A 36 7.93 5.49 -1.94
C LEU A 36 7.95 4.00 -1.53
N LEU A 37 7.43 3.11 -2.38
CA LEU A 37 7.46 1.66 -2.19
C LEU A 37 8.78 1.01 -2.60
N GLY A 38 9.70 1.77 -3.22
CA GLY A 38 10.97 1.27 -3.75
C GLY A 38 11.85 0.61 -2.66
N GLN A 39 12.48 -0.51 -3.02
CA GLN A 39 13.44 -1.30 -2.22
C GLN A 39 12.95 -1.74 -0.81
N GLY A 40 11.64 -1.66 -0.51
CA GLY A 40 11.08 -2.09 0.77
C GLY A 40 11.34 -1.05 1.86
N SER A 41 10.55 0.03 1.86
CA SER A 41 10.59 1.02 2.94
C SER A 41 10.46 0.32 4.29
N SER A 42 11.33 0.68 5.24
CA SER A 42 11.25 0.22 6.63
C SER A 42 10.51 1.20 7.54
N ASP A 43 9.90 2.24 6.96
CA ASP A 43 9.25 3.32 7.69
C ASP A 43 7.75 3.36 7.38
N LEU A 44 6.93 3.18 8.43
CA LEU A 44 5.46 3.24 8.34
C LEU A 44 4.95 4.61 7.88
N ALA A 45 5.66 5.71 8.18
CA ALA A 45 5.28 7.03 7.70
C ALA A 45 5.45 7.17 6.18
N VAL A 46 6.46 6.52 5.61
CA VAL A 46 6.65 6.47 4.15
C VAL A 46 5.54 5.64 3.49
N LEU A 47 5.14 4.53 4.12
CA LEU A 47 4.02 3.71 3.64
C LEU A 47 2.68 4.45 3.72
N ASP A 48 2.43 5.22 4.78
CA ASP A 48 1.26 6.10 4.87
C ASP A 48 1.27 7.16 3.76
N GLN A 49 2.42 7.74 3.44
CA GLN A 49 2.55 8.66 2.30
C GLN A 49 2.26 7.99 0.95
N ALA A 50 2.67 6.72 0.78
CA ALA A 50 2.36 5.95 -0.42
C ALA A 50 0.84 5.70 -0.52
N MET A 51 0.20 5.32 0.58
CA MET A 51 -1.25 5.11 0.67
C MET A 51 -2.02 6.39 0.30
N ARG A 52 -1.66 7.53 0.88
CA ARG A 52 -2.29 8.83 0.56
C ARG A 52 -2.08 9.24 -0.89
N SER A 53 -0.95 8.86 -1.49
CA SER A 53 -0.68 9.15 -2.90
C SER A 53 -1.70 8.46 -3.79
N ILE A 54 -1.91 7.15 -3.59
CA ILE A 54 -2.88 6.39 -4.37
C ILE A 54 -4.33 6.78 -4.07
N GLU A 55 -4.67 7.11 -2.83
CA GLU A 55 -6.03 7.55 -2.44
C GLU A 55 -6.39 8.92 -3.05
N SER A 56 -5.38 9.76 -3.33
CA SER A 56 -5.60 11.08 -3.91
C SER A 56 -5.77 11.08 -5.43
N ALA A 57 -5.45 9.97 -6.10
CA ALA A 57 -5.45 9.87 -7.55
C ALA A 57 -6.65 9.08 -8.06
N SER A 58 -7.21 9.52 -9.19
CA SER A 58 -8.20 8.70 -9.90
C SER A 58 -7.48 7.50 -10.53
N MET A 59 -7.86 6.29 -10.13
CA MET A 59 -7.32 5.05 -10.65
C MET A 59 -8.41 3.98 -10.69
N ASP A 60 -8.24 2.98 -11.54
CA ASP A 60 -9.15 1.85 -11.55
C ASP A 60 -9.06 1.08 -10.22
N PRO A 61 -10.17 0.48 -9.75
CA PRO A 61 -10.21 -0.20 -8.45
C PRO A 61 -9.19 -1.34 -8.32
N ALA A 62 -8.87 -2.05 -9.40
CA ALA A 62 -7.93 -3.15 -9.36
C ALA A 62 -6.50 -2.65 -9.15
N THR A 63 -6.11 -1.58 -9.84
CA THR A 63 -4.80 -0.92 -9.64
C THR A 63 -4.69 -0.36 -8.23
N GLN A 64 -5.72 0.33 -7.73
CA GLN A 64 -5.72 0.81 -6.34
C GLN A 64 -5.59 -0.34 -5.35
N GLY A 65 -6.36 -1.42 -5.55
CA GLY A 65 -6.30 -2.61 -4.72
C GLY A 65 -4.90 -3.25 -4.67
N ARG A 66 -4.22 -3.34 -5.82
CA ARG A 66 -2.85 -3.87 -5.91
C ARG A 66 -1.86 -3.03 -5.11
N TYR A 67 -1.90 -1.71 -5.23
CA TYR A 67 -1.05 -0.84 -4.41
C TYR A 67 -1.39 -0.95 -2.92
N THR A 68 -2.67 -0.91 -2.56
CA THR A 68 -3.13 -1.05 -1.17
C THR A 68 -2.59 -2.33 -0.54
N VAL A 69 -2.74 -3.48 -1.22
CA VAL A 69 -2.19 -4.76 -0.73
C VAL A 69 -0.68 -4.67 -0.56
N ARG A 70 0.07 -4.22 -1.58
CA ARG A 70 1.53 -4.13 -1.53
C ARG A 70 2.04 -3.23 -0.39
N ILE A 71 1.36 -2.09 -0.15
CA ILE A 71 1.70 -1.17 0.96
C ILE A 71 1.44 -1.83 2.31
N LEU A 72 0.28 -2.47 2.48
CA LEU A 72 -0.08 -3.11 3.74
C LEU A 72 0.77 -4.35 4.05
N GLU A 73 1.22 -5.09 3.02
CA GLU A 73 2.16 -6.21 3.19
C GLU A 73 3.52 -5.74 3.72
N GLN A 74 4.07 -4.67 3.14
CA GLN A 74 5.31 -4.06 3.66
C GLN A 74 5.10 -3.53 5.09
N GLY A 75 3.95 -2.90 5.35
CA GLY A 75 3.60 -2.44 6.69
C GLY A 75 3.56 -3.58 7.70
N LEU A 76 2.93 -4.70 7.33
CA LEU A 76 2.83 -5.88 8.20
C LEU A 76 4.21 -6.47 8.48
N ALA A 77 5.07 -6.55 7.48
CA ALA A 77 6.45 -7.02 7.65
C ALA A 77 7.25 -6.14 8.64
N ILE A 78 7.10 -4.81 8.57
CA ILE A 78 7.74 -3.88 9.52
C ILE A 78 7.24 -4.12 10.95
N VAL A 79 5.93 -4.21 11.13
CA VAL A 79 5.30 -4.42 12.45
C VAL A 79 5.71 -5.76 13.05
N GLN A 80 5.75 -6.83 12.25
CA GLN A 80 6.21 -8.15 12.68
C GLN A 80 7.70 -8.18 13.04
N ALA A 81 8.52 -7.34 12.42
CA ALA A 81 9.92 -7.15 12.79
C ALA A 81 10.11 -6.29 14.07
N GLY A 82 9.03 -5.87 14.74
CA GLY A 82 9.06 -5.02 15.92
C GLY A 82 9.24 -3.53 15.61
N GLY A 83 9.12 -3.14 14.34
CA GLY A 83 9.15 -1.74 13.92
C GLY A 83 7.80 -1.05 14.11
N GLY A 84 7.84 0.28 14.22
CA GLY A 84 6.64 1.12 14.31
C GLY A 84 6.36 1.69 15.70
N THR A 85 5.45 2.65 15.76
CA THR A 85 5.04 3.30 17.01
C THR A 85 3.61 2.90 17.37
N LYS A 86 3.27 2.89 18.66
CA LYS A 86 1.97 2.42 19.20
C LYS A 86 0.71 3.18 18.71
N LYS A 87 0.81 4.08 17.73
CA LYS A 87 -0.28 4.88 17.17
C LYS A 87 -0.11 5.20 15.68
N ALA A 88 0.82 4.55 14.99
CA ALA A 88 1.00 4.76 13.57
C ALA A 88 -0.22 4.24 12.78
N LYS A 89 -0.50 4.86 11.63
CA LYS A 89 -1.55 4.44 10.70
C LYS A 89 -1.00 4.40 9.29
N ILE A 90 -1.58 3.56 8.45
CA ILE A 90 -1.36 3.53 7.01
C ILE A 90 -2.73 3.74 6.35
N GLY A 91 -2.97 4.95 5.86
CA GLY A 91 -4.30 5.37 5.42
C GLY A 91 -5.32 5.24 6.55
N SER A 92 -6.37 4.44 6.33
CA SER A 92 -7.42 4.19 7.33
C SER A 92 -7.10 3.08 8.34
N TYR A 93 -6.03 2.32 8.13
CA TYR A 93 -5.70 1.15 8.95
C TYR A 93 -4.74 1.51 10.07
N ASP A 94 -5.00 1.00 11.27
CA ASP A 94 -4.00 1.00 12.34
C ASP A 94 -2.78 0.19 11.90
N ALA A 95 -1.59 0.76 12.09
CA ALA A 95 -0.33 0.11 11.75
C ALA A 95 0.10 -0.85 12.88
N ASP A 96 -0.83 -1.71 13.26
CA ASP A 96 -0.61 -2.87 14.10
C ASP A 96 -0.99 -4.15 13.33
N GLU A 97 -0.64 -5.30 13.88
CA GLU A 97 -0.78 -6.57 13.16
C GLU A 97 -2.24 -6.89 12.81
N ALA A 98 -3.19 -6.52 13.66
CA ALA A 98 -4.61 -6.80 13.47
C ALA A 98 -5.24 -5.86 12.43
N GLY A 99 -4.95 -4.56 12.51
CA GLY A 99 -5.43 -3.54 11.59
C GLY A 99 -4.91 -3.77 10.17
N LEU A 100 -3.62 -4.08 10.02
CA LEU A 100 -3.01 -4.36 8.73
C LEU A 100 -3.52 -5.66 8.10
N ARG A 101 -3.67 -6.73 8.88
CA ARG A 101 -4.30 -7.98 8.40
C ARG A 101 -5.74 -7.78 7.95
N THR A 102 -6.52 -6.99 8.69
CA THR A 102 -7.89 -6.63 8.30
C THR A 102 -7.91 -5.89 6.95
N GLY A 103 -6.98 -4.95 6.76
CA GLY A 103 -6.84 -4.25 5.49
C GLY A 103 -6.41 -5.17 4.34
N LEU A 104 -5.47 -6.07 4.58
CA LEU A 104 -5.03 -7.06 3.59
C LEU A 104 -6.15 -8.01 3.19
N GLU A 105 -6.91 -8.54 4.14
CA GLU A 105 -8.06 -9.40 3.83
C GLU A 105 -9.05 -8.66 2.92
N ARG A 106 -9.40 -7.42 3.26
CA ARG A 106 -10.30 -6.60 2.45
C ARG A 106 -9.75 -6.35 1.05
N GLY A 107 -8.46 -5.99 0.94
CA GLY A 107 -7.79 -5.75 -0.34
C GLY A 107 -7.76 -7.00 -1.21
N TYR A 108 -7.40 -8.15 -0.65
CA TYR A 108 -7.39 -9.43 -1.36
C TYR A 108 -8.78 -9.86 -1.83
N ARG A 109 -9.82 -9.70 -0.99
CA ARG A 109 -11.20 -10.00 -1.39
C ARG A 109 -11.71 -9.08 -2.50
N LEU A 110 -11.33 -7.80 -2.48
CA LEU A 110 -11.66 -6.86 -3.56
C LEU A 110 -11.03 -7.30 -4.88
N LEU A 111 -9.71 -7.58 -4.88
CA LEU A 111 -9.02 -8.06 -6.08
C LEU A 111 -9.61 -9.38 -6.57
N ALA A 112 -9.94 -10.31 -5.67
CA ALA A 112 -10.54 -11.60 -6.03
C ALA A 112 -11.90 -11.44 -6.72
N ARG A 113 -12.71 -10.45 -6.30
CA ARG A 113 -14.01 -10.16 -6.90
C ARG A 113 -13.87 -9.71 -8.36
N ASP A 114 -12.84 -8.94 -8.66
CA ASP A 114 -12.63 -8.32 -9.98
C ASP A 114 -11.71 -9.16 -10.90
N ALA A 115 -11.08 -10.21 -10.36
CA ALA A 115 -10.21 -11.12 -11.10
C ALA A 115 -10.94 -11.84 -12.24
N GLN A 116 -10.40 -11.71 -13.44
CA GLN A 116 -10.96 -12.29 -14.67
C GLN A 116 -10.64 -13.78 -14.80
N ALA A 117 -9.44 -14.18 -14.37
CA ALA A 117 -8.98 -15.56 -14.44
C ALA A 117 -9.34 -16.32 -13.15
N LEU A 118 -9.90 -17.53 -13.31
CA LEU A 118 -10.21 -18.41 -12.17
C LEU A 118 -8.97 -18.72 -11.30
N PRO A 119 -7.79 -19.05 -11.86
CA PRO A 119 -6.59 -19.29 -11.07
C PRO A 119 -6.18 -18.08 -10.21
N GLU A 120 -6.21 -16.88 -10.78
CA GLU A 120 -5.92 -15.63 -10.08
C GLU A 120 -6.90 -15.39 -8.92
N ARG A 121 -8.21 -15.57 -9.17
CA ARG A 121 -9.23 -15.45 -8.13
C ARG A 121 -8.99 -16.43 -6.98
N ILE A 122 -8.66 -17.68 -7.27
CA ILE A 122 -8.38 -18.70 -6.25
C ILE A 122 -7.18 -18.28 -5.40
N GLU A 123 -6.09 -17.82 -6.04
CA GLU A 123 -4.91 -17.36 -5.33
C GLU A 123 -5.23 -16.20 -4.39
N LEU A 124 -5.96 -15.18 -4.87
CA LEU A 124 -6.33 -14.02 -4.07
C LEU A 124 -7.23 -14.40 -2.88
N VAL A 125 -8.17 -15.34 -3.07
CA VAL A 125 -8.99 -15.87 -1.96
C VAL A 125 -8.13 -16.61 -0.94
N ASN A 126 -7.17 -17.42 -1.37
CA ASN A 126 -6.27 -18.12 -0.48
C ASN A 126 -5.42 -17.14 0.35
N ARG A 127 -4.90 -16.09 -0.29
CA ARG A 127 -4.17 -15.03 0.41
C ARG A 127 -5.06 -14.28 1.41
N ALA A 128 -6.30 -13.96 1.05
CA ALA A 128 -7.26 -13.35 1.97
C ALA A 128 -7.51 -14.24 3.20
N ASN A 129 -7.67 -15.54 3.00
CA ASN A 129 -7.89 -16.49 4.08
C ASN A 129 -6.64 -16.65 4.97
N ALA A 130 -5.44 -16.59 4.40
CA ALA A 130 -4.18 -16.72 5.13
C ALA A 130 -3.90 -15.54 6.07
N VAL A 131 -4.36 -14.34 5.72
CA VAL A 131 -4.20 -13.13 6.55
C VAL A 131 -5.36 -12.90 7.52
N ARG A 132 -6.42 -13.72 7.45
CA ARG A 132 -7.62 -13.54 8.26
C ARG A 132 -7.28 -13.58 9.76
N VAL A 133 -7.69 -12.55 10.49
CA VAL A 133 -7.58 -12.53 11.95
C VAL A 133 -8.57 -13.54 12.52
N TRP A 134 -8.10 -14.61 13.14
CA TRP A 134 -8.95 -15.50 13.90
C TRP A 134 -9.16 -14.93 15.30
N SER A 135 -10.35 -14.40 15.57
CA SER A 135 -10.82 -14.28 16.95
C SER A 135 -11.23 -15.68 17.40
N LEU A 136 -10.41 -16.33 18.23
CA LEU A 136 -10.89 -17.41 19.08
C LEU A 136 -11.86 -16.78 20.08
N THR A 137 -13.15 -16.81 19.77
CA THR A 137 -14.23 -16.49 20.71
C THR A 137 -14.71 -17.78 21.35
#